data_AF-X1RH26-F1
#
_entry.id   AF-X1RH26-F1
#
_cell.length_a   1.000
_cell.length_b   1.000
_cell.length_c   1.000
_cell.angle_alpha   90.00
_cell.angle_beta   90.00
_cell.angle_gamma   90.00
#
_symmetry.space_group_name_H-M   'P 1'
#
loop_
_entity.id
_entity.type
_entity.pdbx_description
1 polymer ?
#
loop_
_entity_poly.entity_id
_entity_poly.type
_entity_poly.pdbx_seq_one_letter_code
_entity_poly.pdbx_strand_id
1 'polypeptide(L)'
;EITSMLTQKSSTKPVIKHSKEPTTKMVQVKKVEIQTEQEIKKEIYISVKAILKIASHSLKYANSKIPKNNWVEVIGLLGGKLDSSEILHIEDAYPMGHGTAVLKL
;
A
#
# COMPACT_ATOMS: atom_id res chain seq x y z
N GLU A 1 3.74 63.71 -40.38
CA GLU A 1 3.61 63.42 -38.94
C GLU A 1 4.62 62.32 -38.59
N ILE A 2 5.88 62.65 -38.38
CA ILE A 2 6.58 62.89 -37.10
C ILE A 2 6.28 61.85 -35.99
N THR A 3 7.36 61.18 -35.56
CA THR A 3 7.66 60.65 -34.20
C THR A 3 6.84 59.46 -33.68
N SER A 4 7.40 58.44 -33.04
CA SER A 4 8.78 58.05 -32.75
C SER A 4 8.74 56.79 -31.90
N MET A 5 9.65 55.86 -32.22
CA MET A 5 10.55 55.13 -31.30
C MET A 5 9.91 54.29 -30.17
N LEU A 6 9.94 52.96 -30.27
CA LEU A 6 11.09 52.06 -29.99
C LEU A 6 11.63 52.17 -28.56
N THR A 7 11.56 51.01 -27.88
CA THR A 7 12.54 50.45 -26.93
C THR A 7 12.81 51.20 -25.63
N GLN A 8 12.75 50.49 -24.49
CA GLN A 8 13.97 50.05 -23.79
C GLN A 8 13.69 49.29 -22.49
N LYS A 9 14.62 48.38 -22.24
CA LYS A 9 14.83 47.49 -21.10
C LYS A 9 15.75 48.22 -20.10
N SER A 10 15.42 48.26 -18.81
CA SER A 10 16.39 48.52 -17.71
C SER A 10 15.77 48.14 -16.36
N SER A 11 16.18 47.04 -15.73
CA SER A 11 17.21 46.95 -14.68
C SER A 11 17.01 47.90 -13.49
N THR A 12 16.69 47.34 -12.32
CA THR A 12 17.34 47.67 -11.03
C THR A 12 16.83 46.76 -9.90
N LYS A 13 17.75 46.11 -9.18
CA LYS A 13 17.49 45.40 -7.92
C LYS A 13 17.22 46.41 -6.80
N PRO A 14 16.44 46.04 -5.77
CA PRO A 14 16.74 46.44 -4.41
C PRO A 14 17.11 45.21 -3.58
N VAL A 15 18.36 45.19 -3.10
CA VAL A 15 18.78 44.39 -1.96
C VAL A 15 18.35 45.14 -0.71
N ILE A 16 17.47 44.57 0.09
CA ILE A 16 17.22 45.03 1.45
C ILE A 16 17.30 43.81 2.39
N LYS A 17 18.28 43.90 3.29
CA LYS A 17 18.66 42.90 4.28
C LYS A 17 17.63 42.88 5.42
N HIS A 18 17.07 41.72 5.72
CA HIS A 18 16.49 41.47 7.05
C HIS A 18 17.12 40.20 7.63
N SER A 19 18.19 40.45 8.38
CA SER A 19 18.67 39.61 9.46
C SER A 19 17.57 39.49 10.51
N LYS A 20 17.14 38.25 10.81
CA LYS A 20 16.93 37.72 12.16
C LYS A 20 17.14 36.22 12.10
N GLU A 21 18.29 35.75 12.58
CA GLU A 21 18.47 34.33 12.90
C GLU A 21 17.50 33.97 14.02
N PRO A 22 16.63 32.95 13.86
CA PRO A 22 15.91 32.39 14.98
C PRO A 22 16.87 31.43 15.70
N THR A 23 17.48 31.89 16.78
CA THR A 23 18.19 31.05 17.75
C THR A 23 17.21 30.06 18.36
N THR A 24 17.10 28.86 17.77
CA THR A 24 16.29 27.80 18.35
C THR A 24 17.11 27.13 19.43
N LYS A 25 16.81 27.47 20.69
CA LYS A 25 17.36 26.79 21.87
C LYS A 25 17.09 25.28 21.73
N MET A 26 18.15 24.48 21.74
CA MET A 26 18.04 23.02 21.82
C MET A 26 17.43 22.66 23.17
N VAL A 27 16.11 22.46 23.19
CA VAL A 27 15.45 21.80 24.31
C VAL A 27 15.71 20.31 24.14
N GLN A 28 16.48 19.74 25.08
CA GLN A 28 16.64 18.30 25.20
C GLN A 28 15.27 17.67 25.46
N VAL A 29 14.61 17.21 24.40
CA VAL A 29 13.45 16.34 24.54
C VAL A 29 13.98 15.01 25.07
N LYS A 30 13.66 14.72 26.34
CA LYS A 30 13.88 13.42 26.97
C LYS A 30 13.47 12.33 25.99
N LYS A 31 14.42 11.44 25.68
CA LYS A 31 14.19 10.19 24.95
C LYS A 31 13.10 9.42 25.71
N VAL A 32 11.87 9.53 25.25
CA VAL A 32 10.83 8.58 25.62
C VAL A 32 11.27 7.27 24.99
N GLU A 33 11.68 6.32 25.83
CA GLU A 33 11.85 4.95 25.39
C GLU A 33 10.48 4.47 24.91
N ILE A 34 10.28 4.55 23.60
CA ILE A 34 9.22 3.82 22.92
C ILE A 34 9.58 2.37 23.17
N GLN A 35 8.82 1.71 24.04
CA GLN A 35 8.88 0.26 24.19
C GLN A 35 8.75 -0.30 22.79
N THR A 36 9.83 -0.89 22.31
CA THR A 36 9.88 -1.51 21.00
C THR A 36 8.81 -2.58 21.03
N GLU A 37 7.72 -2.36 20.30
CA GLU A 37 6.68 -3.37 20.10
C GLU A 37 7.41 -4.62 19.66
N GLN A 38 7.42 -5.63 20.52
CA GLN A 38 8.12 -6.88 20.23
C GLN A 38 7.62 -7.35 18.88
N GLU A 39 8.53 -7.58 17.93
CA GLU A 39 8.18 -8.08 16.61
C GLU A 39 7.65 -9.50 16.78
N ILE A 40 6.35 -9.63 17.02
CA ILE A 40 5.70 -10.93 17.14
C ILE A 40 5.78 -11.54 15.75
N LYS A 41 6.53 -12.64 15.65
CA LYS A 41 6.70 -13.41 14.42
C LYS A 41 5.35 -14.05 14.08
N LYS A 42 4.51 -13.34 13.34
CA LYS A 42 3.17 -13.80 12.95
C LYS A 42 3.30 -14.99 12.00
N GLU A 43 3.08 -16.19 12.52
CA GLU A 43 3.03 -17.42 11.73
C GLU A 43 1.60 -17.71 11.27
N ILE A 44 1.47 -18.21 10.04
CA ILE A 44 0.19 -18.60 9.44
C ILE A 44 0.32 -20.06 9.01
N TYR A 45 -0.59 -20.91 9.47
CA TYR A 45 -0.71 -22.30 9.03
C TYR A 45 -1.96 -22.42 8.16
N ILE A 46 -1.81 -23.00 6.97
CA ILE A 46 -2.93 -23.28 6.07
C ILE A 46 -3.03 -24.79 5.90
N SER A 47 -4.21 -25.33 6.20
CA SER A 47 -4.45 -26.75 6.05
C SER A 47 -4.34 -27.16 4.58
N VAL A 48 -3.85 -28.38 4.33
CA VAL A 48 -3.81 -28.96 2.98
C VAL A 48 -5.22 -28.97 2.37
N LYS A 49 -6.26 -29.23 3.17
CA LYS A 49 -7.67 -29.19 2.76
C LYS A 49 -8.04 -27.83 2.17
N ALA A 50 -7.70 -26.73 2.85
CA ALA A 50 -8.00 -25.38 2.38
C ALA A 50 -7.28 -25.09 1.05
N ILE A 51 -6.00 -25.44 0.93
CA ILE A 51 -5.24 -25.30 -0.33
C ILE A 51 -5.88 -26.09 -1.47
N LEU A 52 -6.26 -27.34 -1.23
CA LEU A 52 -6.89 -28.17 -2.25
C LEU A 52 -8.24 -27.63 -2.71
N LYS A 53 -9.05 -27.06 -1.79
CA LYS A 53 -10.32 -26.42 -2.14
C LYS A 53 -10.10 -25.16 -2.98
N ILE A 54 -9.11 -24.33 -2.64
CA ILE A 54 -8.74 -23.15 -3.42
C ILE A 54 -8.28 -23.58 -4.81
N ALA A 55 -7.34 -24.53 -4.89
CA ALA A 55 -6.82 -25.03 -6.16
C ALA A 55 -7.93 -25.62 -7.04
N SER A 56 -8.82 -26.43 -6.47
CA SER A 56 -9.95 -27.03 -7.18
C SER A 56 -10.89 -25.98 -7.77
N HIS A 57 -11.15 -24.89 -7.04
CA HIS A 57 -11.98 -23.81 -7.56
C HIS A 57 -11.27 -23.00 -8.65
N SER A 58 -9.97 -22.71 -8.46
CA SER A 58 -9.13 -22.05 -9.47
C SER A 58 -9.06 -22.83 -10.78
N LEU A 59 -8.89 -24.16 -10.72
CA LEU A 59 -8.79 -25.04 -11.89
C LEU A 59 -10.01 -24.95 -12.83
N LYS A 60 -11.19 -24.60 -12.31
CA LYS A 60 -12.39 -24.38 -13.14
C LYS A 60 -12.22 -23.20 -14.11
N TYR A 61 -11.47 -22.16 -13.72
CA TYR A 61 -11.33 -20.91 -14.46
C TYR A 61 -9.92 -20.68 -15.04
N ALA A 62 -8.92 -21.39 -14.51
CA ALA A 62 -7.52 -21.30 -14.91
C ALA A 62 -6.97 -22.71 -15.17
N ASN A 63 -7.15 -23.19 -16.41
CA ASN A 63 -6.59 -24.46 -16.87
C ASN A 63 -6.18 -24.38 -18.34
N SER A 64 -5.46 -25.40 -18.84
CA SER A 64 -4.88 -25.42 -20.18
C SER A 64 -5.89 -25.39 -21.33
N LYS A 65 -7.17 -25.67 -21.07
CA LYS A 65 -8.24 -25.58 -22.08
C LYS A 65 -8.79 -24.16 -22.22
N ILE A 66 -8.44 -23.27 -21.29
CA ILE A 66 -8.86 -21.86 -21.29
C ILE A 66 -7.64 -21.01 -21.65
N PRO A 67 -7.70 -20.19 -22.73
CA PRO A 67 -6.65 -19.23 -23.04
C PRO A 67 -6.31 -18.36 -21.82
N LYS A 68 -5.02 -18.14 -21.55
CA LYS A 68 -4.57 -17.43 -20.33
C LYS A 68 -5.14 -16.02 -20.19
N ASN A 69 -5.39 -15.33 -21.31
CA ASN A 69 -6.02 -14.02 -21.35
C ASN A 69 -7.50 -14.02 -20.90
N ASN A 70 -8.10 -15.20 -20.78
CA ASN A 70 -9.48 -15.40 -20.33
C ASN A 70 -9.54 -15.99 -18.91
N TRP A 71 -8.41 -16.17 -18.23
CA TRP A 71 -8.42 -16.58 -16.83
C TRP A 71 -8.99 -15.47 -15.97
N VAL A 72 -9.78 -15.84 -14.96
CA VAL A 72 -10.40 -14.89 -14.03
C VAL A 72 -9.95 -15.17 -12.61
N GLU A 73 -9.96 -14.15 -11.77
CA GLU A 73 -9.68 -14.32 -10.35
C GLU A 73 -10.82 -15.10 -9.70
N VAL A 74 -10.49 -15.88 -8.68
CA VAL A 74 -11.47 -16.58 -7.86
C VAL A 74 -11.53 -15.96 -6.48
N ILE A 75 -12.73 -15.89 -5.92
CA ILE A 75 -12.99 -15.22 -4.65
C ILE A 75 -13.68 -16.21 -3.72
N GLY A 76 -13.26 -16.23 -2.46
CA GLY A 76 -13.81 -17.10 -1.43
C GLY A 76 -13.45 -16.63 -0.03
N LEU A 77 -14.05 -17.29 0.95
CA LEU A 77 -13.78 -17.04 2.37
C LEU A 77 -12.83 -18.11 2.91
N LEU A 78 -11.92 -17.70 3.77
CA LEU A 78 -11.08 -18.61 4.54
C LEU A 78 -11.66 -18.75 5.94
N GLY A 79 -11.86 -19.99 6.38
CA GLY A 79 -12.34 -20.33 7.71
C GLY A 79 -11.18 -20.81 8.57
N GLY A 80 -11.10 -20.32 9.81
CA GLY A 80 -10.00 -20.63 10.69
C GLY A 80 -10.14 -20.01 12.06
N LYS A 81 -9.06 -20.07 12.84
CA LYS A 81 -8.98 -19.54 14.20
C LYS A 81 -7.60 -18.94 14.47
N LEU A 82 -7.57 -17.96 15.37
CA LEU A 82 -6.34 -17.45 15.97
C LEU A 82 -6.12 -18.20 17.29
N ASP A 83 -4.93 -18.77 17.50
CA ASP A 83 -4.62 -19.43 18.77
C ASP A 83 -4.07 -18.46 19.83
N SER A 84 -3.81 -18.96 21.03
CA SER A 84 -3.26 -18.17 22.14
C SER A 84 -1.82 -17.68 21.91
N SER A 85 -1.13 -18.22 20.92
CA SER A 85 0.22 -17.85 20.51
C SER A 85 0.22 -16.85 19.35
N GLU A 86 -0.94 -16.27 19.03
CA GLU A 86 -1.16 -15.35 17.91
C GLU A 86 -0.84 -15.95 16.53
N ILE A 87 -0.93 -17.28 16.41
CA ILE A 87 -0.76 -17.99 15.16
C ILE A 87 -2.11 -18.16 14.49
N LEU A 88 -2.22 -17.76 13.23
CA LEU A 88 -3.45 -17.90 12.45
C LEU A 88 -3.51 -19.28 11.78
N HIS A 89 -4.48 -20.09 12.17
CA HIS A 89 -4.74 -21.40 11.60
C HIS A 89 -5.92 -21.34 10.64
N ILE A 90 -5.64 -21.42 9.34
CA ILE A 90 -6.65 -21.55 8.29
C ILE A 90 -6.98 -23.02 8.08
N GLU A 91 -8.18 -23.43 8.51
CA GLU A 91 -8.61 -24.83 8.53
C GLU A 91 -9.43 -25.19 7.30
N ASP A 92 -10.15 -24.23 6.70
CA ASP A 92 -11.02 -24.46 5.55
C ASP A 92 -11.10 -23.26 4.59
N ALA A 93 -11.63 -23.52 3.39
CA ALA A 93 -11.93 -22.51 2.38
C ALA A 93 -13.32 -22.72 1.78
N TYR A 94 -13.99 -21.62 1.46
CA TYR A 94 -15.35 -21.58 0.92
C TYR A 94 -15.37 -20.74 -0.35
N PRO A 95 -15.33 -21.38 -1.53
CA PRO A 95 -15.47 -20.69 -2.81
C PRO A 95 -16.81 -19.94 -2.89
N MET A 96 -16.77 -18.66 -3.24
CA MET A 96 -17.96 -17.82 -3.36
C MET A 96 -18.24 -17.43 -4.82
N GLY A 97 -17.21 -16.99 -5.55
CA GLY A 97 -17.37 -16.47 -6.89
C GLY A 97 -16.07 -16.39 -7.68
N HIS A 98 -16.14 -15.64 -8.78
CA HIS A 98 -15.03 -15.36 -9.68
C HIS A 98 -15.28 -14.04 -10.42
N GLY A 99 -14.23 -13.37 -10.89
CA GLY A 99 -14.34 -12.10 -11.62
C GLY A 99 -13.06 -11.30 -11.63
N THR A 100 -13.17 -10.00 -11.93
CA THR A 100 -12.13 -8.99 -11.69
C THR A 100 -12.46 -8.29 -10.37
N ALA A 101 -11.64 -8.46 -9.34
CA ALA A 101 -11.85 -7.84 -8.02
C ALA A 101 -11.74 -6.31 -8.04
N VAL A 102 -11.42 -5.70 -9.19
CA VAL A 102 -11.46 -4.25 -9.38
C VAL A 102 -12.87 -3.83 -9.80
N LEU A 103 -13.73 -3.54 -8.81
CA LEU A 103 -14.78 -2.55 -9.00
C LEU A 103 -14.07 -1.22 -9.25
N LYS A 104 -14.07 -0.73 -10.50
CA LYS A 104 -13.75 0.68 -10.75
C LYS A 104 -14.81 1.50 -10.01
N LEU A 105 -14.41 2.09 -8.88
CA LEU A 105 -15.14 3.18 -8.23
C LEU A 105 -15.15 4.41 -9.12
#